data_AF-A0A167E2Y3-F1
#
_entry.id   AF-A0A167E2Y3-F1
#
_cell.length_a   1.000
_cell.length_b   1.000
_cell.length_c   1.000
_cell.angle_alpha   90.00
_cell.angle_beta   90.00
_cell.angle_gamma   90.00
#
_symmetry.space_group_name_H-M   'P 1'
#
loop_
_entity.id
_entity.type
_entity.pdbx_description
1 polymer ?
#
loop_
_entity_poly.entity_id
_entity_poly.type
_entity_poly.pdbx_seq_one_letter_code
_entity_poly.pdbx_strand_id
1 'polypeptide(L)'
;KAIVIRWHKQFKGSWLTHKFINGETLTNSERCLLSELIDEYRKRLADISWFMRTLNEDIARKANREDGCTGRFWEGRFKSQALLDEAALAACLAYVDLNPVRAKMAETPEESDHTSIKKRVETAKEGKQPKSLMRFSGNPRKYMPKGLPFEFKYYLELVDLTGRCIREDKRGFITDAQPILARLNIQPENWLK
;
A
#
# COMPACT_ATOMS: atom_id res chain seq x y z
N LYS A 1 -15.80 -23.15 -4.35
CA LYS A 1 -14.37 -23.50 -4.14
C LYS A 1 -13.45 -22.28 -4.04
N ALA A 2 -13.50 -21.29 -4.94
CA ALA A 2 -12.57 -20.14 -4.95
C ALA A 2 -12.43 -19.40 -3.60
N ILE A 3 -13.54 -19.14 -2.90
CA ILE A 3 -13.53 -18.49 -1.57
C ILE A 3 -12.73 -19.32 -0.54
N VAL A 4 -12.94 -20.63 -0.50
CA VAL A 4 -12.23 -21.53 0.42
C VAL A 4 -10.74 -21.59 0.09
N ILE A 5 -10.38 -21.68 -1.19
CA ILE A 5 -8.97 -21.64 -1.62
C ILE A 5 -8.33 -20.31 -1.21
N ARG A 6 -9.03 -19.19 -1.39
CA ARG A 6 -8.53 -17.87 -0.99
C ARG A 6 -8.37 -17.77 0.52
N TRP A 7 -9.31 -18.30 1.29
CA TRP A 7 -9.22 -18.38 2.75
C TRP A 7 -8.02 -19.21 3.21
N HIS A 8 -7.81 -20.38 2.58
CA HIS A 8 -6.69 -21.28 2.89
C HIS A 8 -5.30 -20.69 2.62
N LYS A 9 -5.19 -19.69 1.74
CA LYS A 9 -3.92 -18.96 1.53
C LYS A 9 -3.49 -18.14 2.75
N GLN A 10 -4.43 -17.77 3.63
CA GLN A 10 -4.17 -16.91 4.79
C GLN A 10 -4.41 -17.62 6.13
N PHE A 11 -5.31 -18.61 6.16
CA PHE A 11 -5.75 -19.29 7.36
C PHE A 11 -5.74 -20.81 7.15
N LYS A 12 -5.55 -21.59 8.22
CA LYS A 12 -5.43 -23.07 8.11
C LYS A 12 -6.69 -23.79 7.58
N GLY A 13 -7.86 -23.15 7.62
CA GLY A 13 -9.14 -23.79 7.28
C GLY A 13 -9.63 -24.80 8.32
N SER A 14 -10.84 -25.32 8.14
CA SER A 14 -11.42 -26.40 8.95
C SER A 14 -11.40 -27.74 8.22
N TRP A 15 -11.58 -28.85 8.94
CA TRP A 15 -11.69 -30.19 8.36
C TRP A 15 -12.72 -30.25 7.20
N LEU A 16 -13.91 -29.68 7.41
CA LEU A 16 -14.97 -29.64 6.38
C LEU A 16 -14.53 -28.90 5.11
N THR A 17 -13.78 -27.81 5.27
CA THR A 17 -13.28 -27.04 4.12
C THR A 17 -12.18 -27.78 3.37
N HIS A 18 -11.35 -28.57 4.05
CA HIS A 18 -10.36 -29.46 3.43
C HIS A 18 -11.03 -30.60 2.66
N LYS A 19 -12.00 -31.28 3.29
CA LYS A 19 -12.85 -32.31 2.66
C LYS A 19 -13.47 -31.79 1.34
N PHE A 20 -14.01 -30.58 1.36
CA PHE A 20 -14.58 -29.92 0.17
C PHE A 20 -13.54 -29.60 -0.92
N ILE A 21 -12.34 -29.16 -0.54
CA ILE A 21 -11.25 -28.87 -1.50
C ILE A 21 -10.77 -30.17 -2.17
N ASN A 22 -10.61 -31.24 -1.39
CA ASN A 22 -10.21 -32.57 -1.85
C ASN A 22 -11.24 -33.24 -2.76
N GLY A 23 -12.47 -32.71 -2.84
CA GLY A 23 -13.53 -33.26 -3.70
C GLY A 23 -14.24 -34.47 -3.11
N GLU A 24 -14.08 -34.71 -1.81
CA GLU A 24 -14.78 -35.78 -1.10
C GLU A 24 -16.29 -35.53 -1.03
N THR A 25 -17.07 -36.60 -0.91
CA THR A 25 -18.53 -36.51 -0.87
C THR A 25 -18.99 -35.88 0.45
N LEU A 26 -19.81 -34.83 0.33
CA LEU A 26 -20.43 -34.15 1.47
C LEU A 26 -21.88 -34.59 1.63
N THR A 27 -22.27 -34.90 2.87
CA THR A 27 -23.65 -35.10 3.29
C THR A 27 -24.46 -33.79 3.15
N ASN A 28 -25.78 -33.88 3.17
CA ASN A 28 -26.64 -32.68 3.06
C ASN A 28 -26.39 -31.68 4.21
N SER A 29 -26.21 -32.17 5.43
CA SER A 29 -25.89 -31.33 6.59
C SER A 29 -24.52 -30.67 6.46
N GLU A 30 -23.50 -31.40 5.99
CA GLU A 30 -22.17 -30.86 5.72
C GLU A 30 -22.20 -29.78 4.62
N ARG A 31 -23.04 -29.94 3.59
CA ARG A 31 -23.22 -28.91 2.54
C ARG A 31 -23.84 -27.64 3.08
N CYS A 32 -24.83 -27.77 3.96
CA CYS A 32 -25.47 -26.62 4.61
C CYS A 32 -24.44 -25.84 5.46
N LEU A 33 -23.72 -26.53 6.34
CA LEU A 33 -22.66 -25.93 7.17
C LEU A 33 -21.54 -25.31 6.32
N LEU A 34 -21.12 -25.98 5.25
CA LEU A 34 -20.11 -25.45 4.34
C LEU A 34 -20.60 -24.15 3.66
N SER A 35 -21.87 -24.07 3.29
CA SER A 35 -22.45 -22.86 2.68
C SER A 35 -22.35 -21.68 3.65
N GLU A 36 -22.73 -21.88 4.91
CA GLU A 36 -22.64 -20.86 5.95
C GLU A 36 -21.19 -20.40 6.17
N LEU A 37 -20.24 -21.34 6.24
CA LEU A 37 -18.81 -21.03 6.36
C LEU A 37 -18.29 -20.24 5.14
N ILE A 38 -18.71 -20.60 3.93
CA ILE A 38 -18.31 -19.89 2.71
C ILE A 38 -18.84 -18.44 2.73
N ASP A 39 -20.07 -18.22 3.19
CA ASP A 39 -20.64 -16.88 3.30
C ASP A 39 -19.92 -16.04 4.36
N GLU A 40 -19.58 -16.65 5.50
CA GLU A 40 -18.76 -16.00 6.52
C GLU A 40 -17.36 -15.65 6.01
N TYR A 41 -16.68 -16.58 5.32
CA TYR A 41 -15.37 -16.35 4.73
C TYR A 41 -15.41 -15.26 3.68
N ARG A 42 -16.47 -15.22 2.85
CA ARG A 42 -16.67 -14.16 1.86
C ARG A 42 -16.79 -12.79 2.53
N LYS A 43 -17.62 -12.67 3.57
CA LYS A 43 -17.78 -11.43 4.34
C LYS A 43 -16.44 -10.99 4.92
N ARG A 44 -15.72 -11.88 5.60
CA ARG A 44 -14.42 -11.57 6.22
C ARG A 44 -13.33 -11.21 5.22
N LEU A 45 -13.28 -11.87 4.06
CA LEU A 45 -12.30 -11.56 3.01
C LEU A 45 -12.54 -10.20 2.34
N ALA A 46 -13.77 -9.67 2.43
CA ALA A 46 -14.14 -8.35 1.92
C ALA A 46 -14.16 -7.25 3.01
N ASP A 47 -13.92 -7.59 4.27
CA ASP A 47 -14.00 -6.67 5.40
C ASP A 47 -12.61 -6.09 5.72
N ILE A 48 -12.48 -4.76 5.56
CA ILE A 48 -11.24 -4.03 5.87
C ILE A 48 -10.85 -4.13 7.35
N SER A 49 -11.82 -4.19 8.26
CA SER A 49 -11.56 -4.35 9.70
C SER A 49 -11.00 -5.73 10.01
N TRP A 50 -11.49 -6.76 9.32
CA TRP A 50 -10.94 -8.11 9.44
C TRP A 50 -9.52 -8.20 8.88
N PHE A 51 -9.28 -7.54 7.73
CA PHE A 51 -7.95 -7.42 7.16
C PHE A 51 -6.98 -6.73 8.13
N MET A 52 -7.34 -5.55 8.63
CA MET A 52 -6.50 -4.78 9.56
C MET A 52 -6.26 -5.53 10.87
N ARG A 53 -7.27 -6.23 11.41
CA ARG A 53 -7.09 -7.10 12.58
C ARG A 53 -6.03 -8.16 12.33
N THR A 54 -6.14 -8.89 11.22
CA THR A 54 -5.23 -10.00 10.89
C THR A 54 -3.80 -9.51 10.69
N LEU A 55 -3.64 -8.39 9.97
CA LEU A 55 -2.33 -7.77 9.73
C LEU A 55 -1.69 -7.27 11.02
N ASN A 56 -2.43 -6.49 11.80
CA ASN A 56 -1.90 -5.84 13.00
C ASN A 56 -1.55 -6.85 14.09
N GLU A 57 -2.35 -7.92 14.24
CA GLU A 57 -2.09 -8.97 15.22
C GLU A 57 -0.77 -9.70 14.93
N ASP A 58 -0.52 -10.09 13.67
CA ASP A 58 0.71 -10.79 13.29
C ASP A 58 1.95 -9.92 13.53
N ILE A 59 1.90 -8.64 13.13
CA ILE A 59 3.00 -7.69 13.36
C ILE A 59 3.23 -7.49 14.87
N ALA A 60 2.17 -7.25 15.64
CA ALA A 60 2.28 -7.03 17.09
C ALA A 60 2.91 -8.23 17.81
N ARG A 61 2.52 -9.46 17.44
CA ARG A 61 3.09 -10.68 18.02
C ARG A 61 4.56 -10.85 17.67
N LYS A 62 4.96 -10.49 16.44
CA LYS A 62 6.36 -10.57 16.00
C LYS A 62 7.22 -9.54 16.70
N ALA A 63 6.78 -8.28 16.74
CA ALA A 63 7.51 -7.20 17.41
C ALA A 63 7.68 -7.47 18.92
N ASN A 64 6.60 -7.85 19.61
CA ASN A 64 6.69 -8.19 21.05
C ASN A 64 7.66 -9.35 21.31
N ARG A 65 7.72 -10.35 20.41
CA ARG A 65 8.66 -11.46 20.52
C ARG A 65 10.10 -11.01 20.31
N GLU A 66 10.33 -10.16 19.31
CA GLU A 66 11.65 -9.59 19.00
C GLU A 66 12.20 -8.77 20.18
N ASP A 67 11.32 -7.99 20.82
CA ASP A 67 11.67 -7.14 21.97
C ASP A 67 11.61 -7.87 23.33
N GLY A 68 11.26 -9.17 23.34
CA GLY A 68 11.12 -9.96 24.57
C GLY A 68 10.05 -9.44 25.54
N CYS A 69 9.06 -8.70 25.04
CA CYS A 69 8.04 -8.03 25.85
C CYS A 69 6.62 -8.59 25.61
N THR A 70 5.66 -8.12 26.41
CA THR A 70 4.25 -8.46 26.24
C THR A 70 3.41 -7.20 26.35
N GLY A 71 2.21 -7.21 25.76
CA GLY A 71 1.28 -6.09 25.84
C GLY A 71 0.87 -5.54 24.48
N ARG A 72 0.36 -4.31 24.50
CA ARG A 72 -0.24 -3.66 23.34
C ARG A 72 0.83 -2.99 22.49
N PHE A 73 0.96 -3.42 21.23
CA PHE A 73 1.89 -2.82 20.27
C PHE A 73 1.29 -1.60 19.54
N TRP A 74 0.03 -1.68 19.09
CA TRP A 74 -0.63 -0.62 18.32
C TRP A 74 -1.51 0.28 19.18
N GLU A 75 -1.56 1.57 18.87
CA GLU A 75 -2.55 2.49 19.41
C GLU A 75 -3.97 2.20 18.89
N GLY A 76 -4.97 2.57 19.71
CA GLY A 76 -6.38 2.71 19.34
C GLY A 76 -7.00 1.68 18.40
N ARG A 77 -7.98 2.18 17.63
CA ARG A 77 -8.53 1.56 16.42
C ARG A 77 -7.89 2.24 15.21
N PHE A 78 -7.84 1.56 14.07
CA PHE A 78 -7.39 2.19 12.82
C PHE A 78 -8.41 3.21 12.32
N LYS A 79 -7.93 4.19 11.54
CA LYS A 79 -8.77 5.12 10.79
C LYS A 79 -8.77 4.70 9.32
N SER A 80 -9.92 4.81 8.66
CA SER A 80 -10.05 4.58 7.23
C SER A 80 -10.85 5.71 6.61
N GLN A 81 -10.27 6.36 5.61
CA GLN A 81 -10.85 7.50 4.90
C GLN A 81 -10.86 7.19 3.41
N ALA A 82 -12.02 7.29 2.77
CA ALA A 82 -12.11 7.20 1.32
C ALA A 82 -11.53 8.47 0.68
N LEU A 83 -10.68 8.30 -0.33
CA LEU A 83 -10.17 9.37 -1.17
C LEU A 83 -11.04 9.40 -2.43
N LEU A 84 -11.78 10.49 -2.61
CA LEU A 84 -12.87 10.57 -3.60
C LEU A 84 -12.47 11.31 -4.88
N ASP A 85 -11.32 11.98 -4.87
CA ASP A 85 -10.82 12.77 -5.99
C ASP A 85 -9.30 12.62 -6.16
N GLU A 86 -8.81 13.08 -7.31
CA GLU A 86 -7.41 12.97 -7.71
C GLU A 86 -6.48 13.81 -6.83
N ALA A 87 -6.96 14.96 -6.34
CA ALA A 87 -6.19 15.84 -5.47
C ALA A 87 -5.97 15.18 -4.09
N ALA A 88 -7.01 14.57 -3.51
CA ALA A 88 -6.94 13.81 -2.27
C ALA A 88 -6.03 12.59 -2.42
N LEU A 89 -6.07 11.90 -3.57
CA LEU A 89 -5.15 10.81 -3.87
C LEU A 89 -3.70 11.29 -3.94
N ALA A 90 -3.42 12.34 -4.71
CA ALA A 90 -2.08 12.90 -4.86
C ALA A 90 -1.52 13.41 -3.53
N ALA A 91 -2.34 14.12 -2.74
CA ALA A 91 -1.99 14.59 -1.40
C ALA A 91 -1.69 13.43 -0.44
N CYS A 92 -2.46 12.34 -0.49
CA CYS A 92 -2.20 11.15 0.33
C CYS A 92 -0.89 10.46 -0.06
N LEU A 93 -0.63 10.28 -1.36
CA LEU A 93 0.63 9.72 -1.85
C LEU A 93 1.83 10.58 -1.39
N ALA A 94 1.75 11.89 -1.60
CA ALA A 94 2.79 12.83 -1.19
C ALA A 94 3.00 12.83 0.33
N TYR A 95 1.93 12.75 1.12
CA TYR A 95 2.01 12.61 2.57
C TYR A 95 2.83 11.38 2.97
N VAL A 96 2.54 10.21 2.38
CA VAL A 96 3.24 8.96 2.68
C VAL A 96 4.71 9.04 2.26
N ASP A 97 4.99 9.48 1.04
CA ASP A 97 6.35 9.56 0.50
C ASP A 97 7.21 10.62 1.23
N LEU A 98 6.59 11.64 1.84
CA LEU A 98 7.28 12.64 2.66
C LEU A 98 7.45 12.27 4.13
N ASN A 99 6.80 11.20 4.63
CA ASN A 99 6.86 10.86 6.06
C ASN A 99 8.29 10.71 6.60
N PRO A 100 9.22 10.02 5.90
CA PRO A 100 10.60 9.90 6.38
C PRO A 100 11.34 11.24 6.41
N VAL A 101 11.13 12.11 5.42
CA VAL A 101 11.67 13.48 5.42
C VAL A 101 11.12 14.27 6.61
N ARG A 102 9.79 14.23 6.84
CA ARG A 102 9.15 14.92 7.96
C ARG A 102 9.59 14.39 9.33
N ALA A 103 10.00 13.13 9.40
CA ALA A 103 10.54 12.49 10.59
C ALA A 103 12.05 12.72 10.80
N LYS A 104 12.74 13.42 9.89
CA LYS A 104 14.21 13.56 9.84
C LYS A 104 14.94 12.22 9.70
N MET A 105 14.34 11.26 9.00
CA MET A 105 14.94 9.97 8.67
C MET A 105 15.60 9.97 7.27
N ALA A 106 15.29 10.97 6.44
CA ALA A 106 15.91 11.20 5.13
C ALA A 106 15.92 12.72 4.87
N GLU A 107 16.89 13.23 4.09
CA GLU A 107 16.94 14.64 3.72
C GLU A 107 16.06 14.93 2.49
N THR A 108 16.03 13.98 1.55
CA THR A 108 15.23 14.04 0.32
C THR A 108 14.35 12.80 0.13
N PRO A 109 13.26 12.88 -0.68
CA PRO A 109 12.42 11.72 -0.96
C PRO A 109 13.16 10.54 -1.61
N GLU A 110 14.12 10.82 -2.50
CA GLU A 110 14.92 9.81 -3.21
C GLU A 110 15.92 9.06 -2.33
N GLU A 111 16.26 9.59 -1.16
CA GLU A 111 17.11 8.92 -0.16
C GLU A 111 16.30 8.01 0.78
N SER A 112 14.97 8.04 0.69
CA SER A 112 14.12 7.31 1.62
C SER A 112 13.94 5.83 1.26
N ASP A 113 14.78 4.97 1.85
CA ASP A 113 14.95 3.54 1.53
C ASP A 113 13.67 2.70 1.36
N HIS A 114 12.67 2.94 2.20
CA HIS A 114 11.48 2.07 2.28
C HIS A 114 10.21 2.76 1.77
N THR A 115 10.35 3.65 0.78
CA THR A 115 9.22 4.40 0.19
C THR A 115 8.90 4.03 -1.24
N SER A 116 7.68 4.37 -1.66
CA SER A 116 7.22 4.12 -3.01
C SER A 116 7.90 5.06 -4.02
N ILE A 117 8.16 6.32 -3.63
CA ILE A 117 8.86 7.30 -4.44
C ILE A 117 10.28 6.87 -4.79
N LYS A 118 11.07 6.36 -3.82
CA LYS A 118 12.44 5.89 -4.10
C LYS A 118 12.44 4.80 -5.17
N LYS A 119 11.60 3.77 -5.00
CA LYS A 119 11.46 2.68 -5.98
C LYS A 119 11.05 3.19 -7.37
N ARG A 120 10.15 4.17 -7.42
CA ARG A 120 9.70 4.77 -8.70
C ARG A 120 10.82 5.55 -9.36
N VAL A 121 11.57 6.35 -8.60
CA VAL A 121 12.73 7.11 -9.08
C VAL A 121 13.80 6.19 -9.64
N GLU A 122 14.18 5.14 -8.90
CA GLU A 122 15.18 4.16 -9.35
C GLU A 122 14.77 3.49 -10.66
N THR A 123 13.51 3.07 -10.75
CA THR A 123 13.00 2.42 -11.97
C THR A 123 12.88 3.41 -13.14
N ALA A 124 12.59 4.68 -12.86
CA ALA A 124 12.49 5.74 -13.87
C ALA A 124 13.86 6.09 -14.48
N LYS A 125 14.97 5.91 -13.74
CA LYS A 125 16.33 6.03 -14.30
C LYS A 125 16.59 5.03 -15.43
N GLU A 126 15.88 3.92 -15.46
CA GLU A 126 15.92 2.93 -16.54
C GLU A 126 14.83 3.15 -17.63
N GLY A 127 14.05 4.23 -17.55
CA GLY A 127 12.93 4.49 -18.45
C GLY A 127 11.79 3.49 -18.29
N LYS A 128 11.51 3.05 -17.06
CA LYS A 128 10.47 2.07 -16.74
C LYS A 128 9.65 2.51 -15.53
N GLN A 129 8.53 1.83 -15.31
CA GLN A 129 7.76 1.93 -14.06
C GLN A 129 7.75 0.59 -13.29
N PRO A 130 7.75 0.61 -11.94
CA PRO A 130 7.84 -0.60 -11.14
C PRO A 130 6.56 -1.45 -11.23
N LYS A 131 6.71 -2.73 -11.59
CA LYS A 131 5.59 -3.68 -11.77
C LYS A 131 4.79 -3.96 -10.49
N SER A 132 5.40 -3.76 -9.31
CA SER A 132 4.75 -4.00 -8.02
C SER A 132 3.88 -2.83 -7.54
N LEU A 133 3.92 -1.68 -8.22
CA LEU A 133 3.16 -0.50 -7.84
C LEU A 133 2.17 -0.14 -8.95
N MET A 134 1.11 0.58 -8.57
CA MET A 134 0.21 1.15 -9.58
C MET A 134 0.98 2.15 -10.45
N ARG A 135 0.88 1.97 -11.77
CA ARG A 135 1.55 2.83 -12.75
C ARG A 135 0.91 4.22 -12.81
N PHE A 136 1.70 5.23 -13.14
CA PHE A 136 1.20 6.53 -13.60
C PHE A 136 0.72 6.39 -15.04
N SER A 137 -0.56 6.71 -15.26
CA SER A 137 -1.24 6.64 -16.55
C SER A 137 -1.24 7.98 -17.28
N GLY A 138 -0.71 9.05 -16.67
CA GLY A 138 -0.76 10.40 -17.22
C GLY A 138 -2.12 11.06 -17.01
N ASN A 139 -2.33 12.19 -17.68
CA ASN A 139 -3.51 13.03 -17.49
C ASN A 139 -4.82 12.31 -17.89
N PRO A 140 -5.96 12.62 -17.23
CA PRO A 140 -7.26 12.05 -17.56
C PRO A 140 -7.66 12.24 -19.03
N ARG A 141 -8.14 11.16 -19.67
CA ARG A 141 -8.59 11.13 -21.07
C ARG A 141 -9.79 10.20 -21.22
N LYS A 142 -10.58 10.37 -22.29
CA LYS A 142 -11.82 9.60 -22.58
C LYS A 142 -11.64 8.08 -22.46
N TYR A 143 -10.48 7.57 -22.88
CA TYR A 143 -10.07 6.17 -22.70
C TYR A 143 -8.83 6.12 -21.82
N MET A 144 -9.03 5.98 -20.51
CA MET A 144 -7.94 5.99 -19.54
C MET A 144 -7.47 4.57 -19.22
N PRO A 145 -6.17 4.25 -19.39
CA PRO A 145 -5.64 2.98 -18.91
C PRO A 145 -5.64 2.96 -17.38
N LYS A 146 -5.88 1.78 -16.80
CA LYS A 146 -5.86 1.58 -15.33
C LYS A 146 -4.52 2.04 -14.74
N GLY A 147 -4.56 3.07 -13.89
CA GLY A 147 -3.40 3.61 -13.18
C GLY A 147 -3.70 4.94 -12.48
N LEU A 148 -2.67 5.58 -11.97
CA LEU A 148 -2.75 6.88 -11.31
C LEU A 148 -2.99 7.98 -12.36
N PRO A 149 -3.96 8.87 -12.15
CA PRO A 149 -4.45 9.80 -13.18
C PRO A 149 -3.63 11.08 -13.31
N PHE A 150 -2.31 10.97 -13.24
CA PHE A 150 -1.39 12.09 -13.40
C PHE A 150 -0.05 11.60 -13.92
N GLU A 151 0.78 12.51 -14.43
CA GLU A 151 2.14 12.19 -14.87
C GLU A 151 3.09 12.09 -13.68
N PHE A 152 4.03 11.15 -13.73
CA PHE A 152 5.01 10.93 -12.65
C PHE A 152 5.89 12.16 -12.41
N LYS A 153 6.25 12.88 -13.48
CA LYS A 153 7.02 14.13 -13.42
C LYS A 153 6.32 15.18 -12.54
N TYR A 154 5.04 15.49 -12.83
CA TYR A 154 4.28 16.47 -12.06
C TYR A 154 4.04 16.02 -10.62
N TYR A 155 3.91 14.71 -10.39
CA TYR A 155 3.85 14.18 -9.03
C TYR A 155 5.13 14.42 -8.24
N LEU A 156 6.32 14.23 -8.85
CA LEU A 156 7.59 14.53 -8.19
C LEU A 156 7.71 16.01 -7.83
N GLU A 157 7.33 16.90 -8.73
CA GLU A 157 7.31 18.35 -8.48
C GLU A 157 6.36 18.70 -7.32
N LEU A 158 5.16 18.11 -7.27
CA LEU A 158 4.23 18.27 -6.15
C LEU A 158 4.87 17.82 -4.83
N VAL A 159 5.53 16.66 -4.82
CA VAL A 159 6.21 16.14 -3.63
C VAL A 159 7.34 17.07 -3.17
N ASP A 160 8.16 17.56 -4.09
CA ASP A 160 9.28 18.47 -3.76
C ASP A 160 8.78 19.81 -3.23
N LEU A 161 7.81 20.43 -3.90
CA LEU A 161 7.17 21.67 -3.45
C LEU A 161 6.57 21.50 -2.04
N THR A 162 5.80 20.43 -1.84
CA THR A 162 5.18 20.14 -0.54
C THR A 162 6.21 19.78 0.53
N GLY A 163 7.31 19.14 0.15
CA GLY A 163 8.39 18.73 1.05
C GLY A 163 9.23 19.90 1.55
N ARG A 164 9.38 20.95 0.73
CA ARG A 164 10.06 22.21 1.09
C ARG A 164 9.26 23.07 2.07
N CYS A 165 7.92 22.98 2.07
CA CYS A 165 7.10 23.76 2.98
C CYS A 165 7.49 23.49 4.45
N ILE A 166 7.91 24.53 5.17
CA ILE A 166 8.17 24.44 6.61
C ILE A 166 6.81 24.36 7.32
N ARG A 167 6.71 23.42 8.26
CA ARG A 167 5.50 23.16 9.03
C ARG A 167 5.85 23.15 10.51
N GLU A 168 5.13 23.92 11.31
CA GLU A 168 5.33 23.99 12.76
C GLU A 168 5.16 22.62 13.45
N ASP A 169 4.22 21.79 12.94
CA ASP A 169 3.93 20.47 13.48
C ASP A 169 4.92 19.36 13.06
N LYS A 170 5.92 19.66 12.22
CA LYS A 170 6.85 18.66 11.66
C LYS A 170 8.31 19.04 11.91
N ARG A 171 9.14 18.02 12.14
CA ARG A 171 10.56 18.19 12.48
C ARG A 171 11.41 18.43 11.23
N GLY A 172 11.13 17.77 10.12
CA GLY A 172 11.93 17.84 8.90
C GLY A 172 11.20 18.48 7.70
N PHE A 173 12.00 18.96 6.76
CA PHE A 173 11.60 19.55 5.48
C PHE A 173 12.81 19.47 4.52
N ILE A 174 12.56 19.59 3.23
CA ILE A 174 13.62 19.56 2.21
C ILE A 174 14.36 20.91 2.20
N THR A 175 15.67 20.88 2.44
CA THR A 175 16.55 22.07 2.42
C THR A 175 17.32 22.25 1.12
N ASP A 176 17.44 21.19 0.31
CA ASP A 176 18.18 21.24 -0.94
C ASP A 176 17.55 22.24 -1.92
N ALA A 177 18.33 23.22 -2.38
CA ALA A 177 17.88 24.27 -3.29
C ALA A 177 17.60 23.76 -4.72
N GLN A 178 18.20 22.64 -5.13
CA GLN A 178 17.98 22.08 -6.45
C GLN A 178 16.59 21.43 -6.56
N PRO A 179 15.81 21.73 -7.61
CA PRO A 179 14.54 21.06 -7.87
C PRO A 179 14.74 19.55 -8.02
N ILE A 180 13.79 18.75 -7.53
CA ILE A 180 13.89 17.28 -7.57
C ILE A 180 14.25 16.73 -8.95
N LEU A 181 13.65 17.26 -10.03
CA LEU A 181 13.94 16.78 -11.38
C LEU A 181 15.41 16.97 -11.79
N ALA A 182 16.06 18.03 -11.29
CA ALA A 182 17.48 18.26 -11.49
C ALA A 182 18.32 17.29 -10.63
N ARG A 183 17.95 17.09 -9.36
CA ARG A 183 18.65 16.14 -8.45
C ARG A 183 18.63 14.71 -8.97
N LEU A 184 17.49 14.28 -9.51
CA LEU A 184 17.31 12.90 -9.98
C LEU A 184 18.13 12.58 -11.24
N ASN A 185 18.46 13.60 -12.05
CA ASN A 185 19.22 13.49 -13.29
C ASN A 185 18.73 12.35 -14.22
N ILE A 186 17.40 12.20 -14.34
CA ILE A 186 16.79 11.22 -15.24
C ILE A 186 16.86 11.77 -16.67
N GLN A 187 17.41 10.96 -17.58
CA GLN A 187 17.57 11.31 -18.98
C GLN A 187 16.23 11.70 -19.63
N PRO A 188 16.17 12.76 -20.47
CA PRO A 188 14.94 13.24 -21.11
C PRO A 188 14.11 12.13 -21.77
N GLU A 189 14.76 11.17 -22.42
CA GLU A 189 14.12 10.06 -23.15
C GLU A 189 13.42 9.06 -22.22
N ASN A 190 13.82 9.02 -20.95
CA ASN A 190 13.26 8.12 -19.94
C ASN A 190 11.98 8.66 -19.31
N TRP A 191 11.66 9.95 -19.46
CA TRP A 191 10.38 10.51 -19.00
C TRP A 191 9.20 10.15 -19.90
N LEU A 192 9.47 9.74 -21.14
CA LEU A 192 8.45 9.46 -22.16
C LEU A 192 8.00 7.98 -22.21
N LYS A 193 8.52 7.12 -21.32
CA LYS A 193 8.31 5.66 -21.33
C LYS A 193 7.59 5.16 -20.07
#